data_AF-A0A2T2Y780-F1
#
_entry.id   AF-A0A2T2Y780-F1
#
_cell.length_a   1.000
_cell.length_b   1.000
_cell.length_c   1.000
_cell.angle_alpha   90.00
_cell.angle_beta   90.00
_cell.angle_gamma   90.00
#
_symmetry.space_group_name_H-M   'P 1'
#
loop_
_entity.id
_entity.type
_entity.pdbx_description
1 polymer ?
#
loop_
_entity_poly.entity_id
_entity_poly.type
_entity_poly.pdbx_seq_one_letter_code
_entity_poly.pdbx_strand_id
1 'polypeptide(L)' 'MIKPVFGIGGPLTDADFNAIRMSKRQAQHAADRLARKTVSDGLSTYAKGFVFDAGEHYRISVCVTRPRAI' A
#
# COMPACT_ATOMS: atom_id res chain seq x y z
N MET A 1 0.69 9.52 -15.72
CA MET A 1 1.83 10.17 -15.05
C MET A 1 2.49 9.17 -14.11
N ILE A 2 3.82 9.12 -14.07
CA ILE A 2 4.61 8.27 -13.15
C ILE A 2 5.02 9.15 -11.96
N LYS A 3 4.80 8.69 -10.72
CA LYS A 3 5.19 9.41 -9.50
C LYS A 3 5.91 8.45 -8.53
N PRO A 4 6.81 8.94 -7.67
CA PRO A 4 7.41 8.12 -6.63
C PRO A 4 6.34 7.55 -5.67
N VAL A 5 6.58 6.36 -5.12
CA VAL A 5 5.76 5.75 -4.07
C VAL A 5 6.56 5.67 -2.78
N PHE A 6 5.98 6.12 -1.66
CA PHE A 6 6.53 5.91 -0.32
C PHE A 6 5.62 4.94 0.45
N GLY A 7 6.17 3.78 0.84
CA GLY A 7 5.48 2.82 1.69
C GLY A 7 5.59 3.25 3.16
N ILE A 8 4.46 3.36 3.86
CA ILE A 8 4.45 3.59 5.32
C ILE A 8 3.97 2.29 5.96
N GLY A 9 4.85 1.60 6.69
CA GLY A 9 4.48 0.35 7.37
C GLY A 9 5.60 -0.52 7.96
N GLY A 10 6.87 -0.12 7.89
CA GLY A 10 7.97 -0.83 8.57
C GLY A 10 8.53 -0.02 9.75
N PRO A 11 9.14 -0.66 10.76
CA PRO A 11 9.93 0.04 11.77
C PRO A 11 10.95 0.98 11.10
N LEU A 12 11.25 2.10 11.76
CA LEU A 12 12.12 3.20 11.32
C LEU A 12 13.55 2.80 10.88
N THR A 13 13.90 1.52 10.90
CA THR A 13 15.26 1.00 10.76
C THR A 13 15.59 0.44 9.37
N ASP A 14 14.61 0.09 8.53
CA ASP A 14 14.85 -0.46 7.17
C ASP A 14 14.43 0.53 6.09
N ALA A 15 14.91 1.76 6.20
CA ALA A 15 14.54 2.84 5.33
C ALA A 15 15.25 2.76 3.97
N ASP A 16 14.79 1.83 3.13
CA ASP A 16 15.00 1.87 1.69
C ASP A 16 14.21 3.07 1.12
N PHE A 17 14.76 4.28 1.29
CA PHE A 17 14.23 5.54 0.73
C PHE A 17 14.41 5.65 -0.79
N ASN A 18 14.68 4.55 -1.48
CA ASN A 18 14.73 4.53 -2.94
C ASN A 18 13.32 4.71 -3.48
N ALA A 19 12.97 5.95 -3.81
CA ALA A 19 11.66 6.32 -4.31
C ALA A 19 11.38 5.60 -5.64
N ILE A 20 10.64 4.48 -5.57
CA ILE A 20 10.27 3.72 -6.76
C ILE A 20 9.23 4.54 -7.52
N ARG A 21 9.61 5.02 -8.70
CA ARG A 21 8.73 5.74 -9.61
C ARG A 21 7.77 4.75 -10.28
N MET A 22 6.49 4.88 -9.99
CA MET A 22 5.43 4.00 -10.51
C MET A 22 4.30 4.83 -11.12
N SER A 23 3.67 4.32 -12.18
CA SER A 23 2.36 4.79 -12.58
C SER A 23 1.32 4.47 -11.51
N LYS A 24 0.20 5.20 -11.47
CA LYS A 24 -0.91 4.91 -10.54
C LYS A 24 -1.36 3.43 -10.60
N ARG A 25 -1.38 2.86 -11.80
CA ARG A 25 -1.72 1.43 -12.02
C ARG A 25 -0.70 0.50 -11.37
N GLN A 26 0.59 0.78 -11.52
CA GLN A 26 1.66 0.01 -10.89
C GLN A 26 1.62 0.16 -9.35
N ALA A 27 1.37 1.36 -8.84
CA ALA A 27 1.16 1.59 -7.40
C ALA A 27 -0.04 0.80 -6.86
N GLN A 28 -1.14 0.72 -7.63
CA GLN A 28 -2.31 -0.06 -7.24
C GLN A 28 -2.00 -1.56 -7.21
N HIS A 29 -1.30 -2.08 -8.22
CA HIS A 29 -0.85 -3.47 -8.20
C HIS A 29 0.04 -3.80 -6.99
N ALA A 30 0.90 -2.86 -6.58
CA ALA A 30 1.72 -3.01 -5.38
C ALA A 30 0.86 -3.00 -4.10
N ALA A 31 -0.13 -2.10 -4.00
CA ALA A 31 -1.09 -2.06 -2.90
C ALA A 31 -1.88 -3.36 -2.77
N ASP A 32 -2.40 -3.88 -3.88
CA ASP A 32 -3.15 -5.13 -3.92
C ASP A 32 -2.27 -6.33 -3.55
N ARG A 33 -0.99 -6.32 -3.93
CA ARG A 33 -0.04 -7.35 -3.53
C ARG A 33 0.18 -7.36 -2.01
N LEU A 34 0.32 -6.18 -1.39
CA LEU A 34 0.45 -6.06 0.07
C LEU A 34 -0.83 -6.50 0.80
N ALA A 35 -2.01 -6.16 0.26
CA ALA A 35 -3.28 -6.65 0.79
C ALA A 35 -3.39 -8.18 0.72
N ARG A 36 -3.06 -8.79 -0.43
CA ARG A 36 -3.01 -10.26 -0.57
C ARG A 36 -2.03 -10.91 0.41
N LYS A 37 -0.86 -10.31 0.60
CA LYS A 37 0.11 -10.78 1.61
C LYS A 37 -0.47 -10.72 3.02
N THR A 38 -1.16 -9.63 3.36
CA THR A 38 -1.84 -9.47 4.67
C THR A 38 -2.88 -10.57 4.91
N VAL A 39 -3.61 -10.98 3.86
CA VAL A 39 -4.53 -12.14 3.94
C VAL A 39 -3.76 -13.45 4.09
N SER A 40 -2.73 -13.67 3.28
CA SER A 40 -1.91 -14.89 3.28
C SER A 40 -1.20 -15.12 4.62
N ASP A 41 -0.75 -14.04 5.25
CA ASP A 41 -0.08 -14.06 6.56
C ASP A 41 -1.10 -14.22 7.72
N GLY A 42 -2.41 -14.34 7.42
CA GLY A 42 -3.46 -14.55 8.42
C GLY A 42 -3.84 -13.32 9.24
N LEU A 43 -3.33 -12.14 8.90
CA LEU A 43 -3.52 -10.91 9.68
C LEU A 43 -4.93 -10.33 9.54
N SER A 44 -5.54 -10.47 8.36
CA SER A 44 -6.94 -10.08 8.11
C SER A 44 -7.46 -10.66 6.81
N THR A 45 -8.68 -11.20 6.81
CA THR A 45 -9.37 -11.67 5.60
C THR A 45 -9.98 -10.54 4.75
N TYR A 46 -10.01 -9.31 5.28
CA TYR A 46 -10.65 -8.16 4.65
C TYR A 46 -9.65 -7.05 4.28
N ALA A 47 -8.37 -7.41 4.11
CA ALA A 47 -7.36 -6.46 3.69
C ALA A 47 -7.63 -5.95 2.27
N LYS A 48 -7.56 -4.63 2.07
CA LYS A 48 -7.68 -3.96 0.77
C LYS A 48 -6.58 -2.93 0.59
N GLY A 49 -5.97 -2.91 -0.59
CA GLY A 49 -4.92 -1.97 -0.96
C GLY A 49 -5.51 -0.69 -1.55
N PHE A 50 -5.00 0.46 -1.11
CA PHE A 50 -5.41 1.78 -1.57
C PHE A 50 -4.20 2.59 -2.01
N VAL A 51 -4.39 3.38 -3.07
CA VAL A 51 -3.42 4.36 -3.55
C VAL A 51 -4.02 5.76 -3.44
N PHE A 52 -3.36 6.62 -2.69
CA PHE A 52 -3.68 8.03 -2.59
C PHE A 52 -2.69 8.84 -3.42
N ASP A 53 -3.18 9.78 -4.22
CA ASP A 53 -2.34 10.75 -4.92
C ASP A 53 -2.13 11.95 -3.99
N ALA A 54 -0.88 12.14 -3.54
CA ALA A 54 -0.49 13.22 -2.62
C ALA A 54 0.16 14.41 -3.37
N GLY A 55 -0.10 14.54 -4.67
CA GLY A 55 0.49 15.58 -5.51
C GLY A 55 1.86 15.13 -6.04
N GLU A 56 2.89 15.17 -5.20
CA GLU A 56 4.28 14.86 -5.61
C GLU A 56 4.59 13.36 -5.64
N HIS A 57 3.80 12.56 -4.93
CA HIS A 57 4.00 11.12 -4.80
C HIS A 57 2.67 10.37 -4.67
N TYR A 58 2.73 9.06 -4.88
CA TYR A 58 1.66 8.14 -4.50
C TYR A 58 1.94 7.59 -3.10
N ARG A 59 0.90 7.53 -2.26
CA ARG A 59 0.93 6.85 -0.97
C ARG A 59 0.14 5.56 -1.08
N ILE A 60 0.77 4.43 -0.75
CA ILE A 60 0.10 3.13 -0.65
C ILE A 60 -0.30 2.89 0.79
N SER A 61 -1.52 2.40 1.01
CA SER A 61 -2.00 1.93 2.31
C SER A 61 -2.72 0.59 2.16
N VAL A 62 -2.67 -0.24 3.21
CA VAL A 62 -3.54 -1.42 3.32
C VAL A 62 -4.50 -1.17 4.47
N CYS A 63 -5.79 -1.16 4.18
CA CYS A 63 -6.83 -1.03 5.19
C CYS A 63 -7.47 -2.39 5.44
N VAL A 64 -7.84 -2.67 6.69
CA VAL A 64 -8.59 -3.86 7.08
C VAL A 64 -9.99 -3.43 7.48
N THR A 65 -10.99 -3.72 6.65
CA THR A 65 -12.38 -3.30 6.93
C THR A 65 -13.22 -4.53 7.21
N ARG A 66 -13.64 -4.75 8.47
CA ARG A 66 -14.61 -5.82 8.76
C ARG A 66 -15.98 -5.38 8.24
N PRO A 67 -16.61 -6.10 7.29
CA PRO A 67 -17.91 -5.72 6.73
C PRO A 67 -19.08 -5.77 7.74
N ARG A 68 -18.85 -6.23 8.97
CA ARG A 68 -19.83 -6.23 10.08
C ARG A 68 -19.62 -5.11 11.11
N ALA A 69 -18.72 -4.16 10.85
CA ALA A 69 -18.42 -3.05 11.78
C ALA A 69 -19.22 -1.77 11.46
N ILE A 70 -20.36 -1.90 10.77
CA ILE A 70 -21.31 -0.81 10.49
C ILE A 70 -22.63 -1.18 11.17
#